data_AF-A0A380MM00-F1
#
_entry.id   AF-A0A380MM00-F1
#
_cell.length_a   1.000
_cell.length_b   1.000
_cell.length_c   1.000
_cell.angle_alpha   90.00
_cell.angle_beta   90.00
_cell.angle_gamma   90.00
#
_symmetry.space_group_name_H-M   'P 1'
#
loop_
_entity.id
_entity.type
_entity.pdbx_description
1 polymer ?
#
loop_
_entity_poly.entity_id
_entity_poly.type
_entity_poly.pdbx_seq_one_letter_code
_entity_poly.pdbx_strand_id
1 'polypeptide(L)'
;MEATGNYWMALANWAYAKKWHISVINPLQIKAYAKSIGQRSKTDKLDAFLLARFGEKEHPQYWQPKQEAQQILEMLIRQLEHISERLAAERSRLQTVHPIIREHVRKSVEFLKQEQ
;
A
#
# COMPACT_ATOMS: atom_id res chain seq x y z
N MET A 1 -6.92 13.37 3.12
CA MET A 1 -5.94 12.45 3.74
C MET A 1 -4.87 12.10 2.73
N GLU A 2 -3.69 11.65 3.15
CA GLU A 2 -2.65 11.15 2.23
C GLU A 2 -2.66 9.61 2.12
N ALA A 3 -2.24 9.10 0.96
CA ALA A 3 -2.16 7.66 0.68
C ALA A 3 -0.91 7.02 1.31
N THR A 4 -0.84 6.98 2.64
CA THR A 4 0.32 6.41 3.37
C THR A 4 0.05 4.97 3.81
N GLY A 5 0.90 4.04 3.35
CA GLY A 5 0.74 2.60 3.59
C GLY A 5 -0.53 2.03 2.96
N ASN A 6 -1.08 0.96 3.55
CA ASN A 6 -2.32 0.33 3.08
C ASN A 6 -3.56 0.74 3.89
N TYR A 7 -3.40 1.37 5.05
CA TYR A 7 -4.51 1.68 5.97
C TYR A 7 -5.48 2.73 5.42
N TRP A 8 -5.01 3.65 4.57
CA TRP A 8 -5.84 4.71 4.00
C TRP A 8 -7.01 4.16 3.17
N MET A 9 -6.84 3.00 2.50
CA MET A 9 -7.90 2.41 1.66
C MET A 9 -9.12 2.01 2.47
N ALA A 10 -8.92 1.35 3.63
CA ALA A 10 -10.01 0.94 4.50
C ALA A 10 -10.78 2.15 5.03
N LEU A 11 -10.05 3.19 5.46
CA LEU A 11 -10.64 4.44 5.93
C LEU A 11 -11.40 5.17 4.82
N ALA A 12 -10.84 5.23 3.61
CA ALA A 12 -11.45 5.89 2.47
C ALA A 12 -12.77 5.20 2.06
N ASN A 13 -12.75 3.87 1.97
CA ASN A 13 -13.96 3.08 1.69
C ASN A 13 -15.03 3.27 2.77
N TRP A 14 -14.65 3.23 4.06
CA TRP A 14 -15.58 3.44 5.17
C TRP A 14 -16.23 4.83 5.13
N ALA A 15 -15.45 5.89 4.90
CA ALA A 15 -15.97 7.24 4.81
C ALA A 15 -16.86 7.45 3.57
N TYR A 16 -16.47 6.88 2.43
CA TYR A 16 -17.31 6.90 1.22
C TYR A 16 -18.65 6.18 1.43
N ALA A 17 -18.66 5.03 2.12
CA ALA A 17 -19.89 4.32 2.48
C ALA A 17 -20.81 5.15 3.40
N LYS A 18 -20.24 6.05 4.20
CA LYS A 18 -20.98 7.05 5.00
C LYS A 18 -21.40 8.30 4.20
N LYS A 19 -21.14 8.32 2.89
CA LYS A 19 -21.39 9.46 1.98
C LYS A 19 -20.61 10.71 2.37
N TRP A 20 -19.44 10.54 3.00
CA TRP A 20 -18.56 11.67 3.31
C TRP A 20 -17.72 12.03 2.10
N HIS A 21 -17.55 13.33 1.88
CA HIS A 21 -16.60 13.83 0.90
C HIS A 21 -15.19 13.71 1.45
N ILE A 22 -14.37 12.91 0.78
CA ILE A 22 -12.98 12.68 1.13
C ILE A 22 -12.10 12.86 -0.09
N SER A 23 -10.89 13.37 0.09
CA SER A 23 -9.86 13.38 -0.96
C SER A 23 -8.65 12.60 -0.46
N VAL A 24 -8.14 11.71 -1.31
CA VAL A 24 -6.92 10.92 -1.07
C VAL A 24 -5.83 11.47 -1.95
N ILE A 25 -4.77 11.99 -1.33
CA ILE A 25 -3.71 12.73 -2.01
C ILE A 25 -2.43 11.90 -2.01
N ASN A 26 -1.67 11.97 -3.10
CA ASN A 26 -0.36 11.33 -3.19
C ASN A 26 0.61 11.97 -2.16
N PRO A 27 1.25 11.19 -1.26
CA PRO A 27 2.21 11.72 -0.28
C PRO A 27 3.34 12.57 -0.91
N LEU A 28 3.72 12.30 -2.16
CA LEU A 28 4.71 13.11 -2.88
C LEU A 28 4.24 14.54 -3.11
N GLN A 29 2.94 14.75 -3.37
CA GLN A 29 2.37 16.09 -3.53
C GLN A 29 2.39 16.85 -2.21
N ILE A 30 2.02 16.19 -1.11
CA ILE A 30 2.06 16.78 0.23
C ILE A 30 3.50 17.15 0.62
N LYS A 31 4.47 16.27 0.32
CA LYS A 31 5.89 16.54 0.55
C LYS A 31 6.41 17.72 -0.27
N ALA A 32 6.01 17.82 -1.54
CA ALA A 32 6.36 18.95 -2.40
C ALA A 32 5.74 20.26 -1.88
N TYR A 33 4.49 20.21 -1.44
CA TYR A 33 3.80 21.35 -0.85
C TYR A 33 4.46 21.83 0.45
N ALA A 34 4.80 20.92 1.36
CA ALA A 34 5.55 21.23 2.59
C ALA A 34 6.85 21.99 2.29
N LYS A 35 7.60 21.53 1.27
CA LYS A 35 8.82 22.18 0.81
C LYS A 35 8.54 23.59 0.26
N SER A 36 7.47 23.76 -0.50
CA SER A 36 7.09 25.06 -1.09
C SER A 36 6.75 26.13 -0.03
N ILE A 37 6.18 25.72 1.10
CA ILE A 37 5.83 26.64 2.21
C ILE A 37 6.94 26.74 3.27
N GLY A 38 8.10 26.12 3.04
CA GLY A 38 9.25 26.19 3.94
C GLY A 38 9.10 25.45 5.26
N GLN A 39 8.20 24.46 5.37
CA GLN A 39 8.03 23.68 6.59
C GLN A 39 9.25 22.77 6.81
N ARG A 40 10.01 23.02 7.88
CA ARG A 40 11.25 22.28 8.22
C ARG A 40 11.06 21.21 9.29
N SER A 41 10.11 21.40 10.20
CA SER A 41 9.79 20.46 11.26
C SER A 41 8.64 19.54 10.87
N LYS A 42 8.70 18.29 11.35
CA LYS A 42 7.66 17.28 11.17
C LYS A 42 7.14 16.83 12.53
N THR A 43 5.85 17.04 12.76
CA THR A 43 5.11 16.52 13.90
C THR A 43 3.71 16.18 13.42
N ASP A 44 3.01 15.25 14.09
CA ASP A 44 1.66 14.85 13.67
C ASP A 44 0.69 16.04 13.59
N LYS A 45 0.84 17.02 14.50
CA LYS A 45 0.05 18.25 14.50
C LYS A 45 0.33 19.13 13.28
N LEU A 46 1.60 19.27 12.90
CA LEU A 46 2.00 20.08 11.74
C LEU A 46 1.58 19.39 10.42
N ASP A 47 1.69 18.07 10.36
CA ASP A 47 1.27 17.30 9.18
C ASP A 47 -0.25 17.36 8.98
N ALA A 48 -1.04 17.31 10.07
CA ALA A 48 -2.49 17.51 10.00
C ALA A 48 -2.85 18.92 9.49
N PHE A 49 -2.16 19.96 9.98
CA PHE A 49 -2.36 21.33 9.52
C PHE A 49 -1.96 21.50 8.05
N LEU A 50 -0.84 20.89 7.63
CA LEU A 50 -0.38 20.89 6.25
C LEU A 50 -1.42 20.28 5.30
N LEU A 51 -1.99 19.14 5.68
CA LEU A 51 -3.04 18.46 4.89
C LEU A 51 -4.32 19.31 4.80
N ALA A 52 -4.73 19.93 5.91
CA ALA A 52 -5.89 20.82 5.92
C ALA A 52 -5.67 22.04 5.01
N ARG A 53 -4.51 22.70 5.14
CA ARG A 53 -4.12 23.85 4.32
C ARG A 53 -4.02 23.51 2.84
N PHE A 54 -3.46 22.34 2.51
CA PHE A 54 -3.41 21.86 1.14
C PHE A 54 -4.83 21.63 0.59
N GLY A 55 -5.69 20.99 1.37
CA GLY A 55 -7.09 20.74 0.97
C GLY A 55 -7.89 22.01 0.75
N GLU A 56 -7.70 23.03 1.60
CA GLU A 56 -8.33 24.34 1.46
C GLU A 56 -7.85 25.09 0.21
N LYS A 57 -6.55 25.02 -0.10
CA LYS A 57 -5.97 25.80 -1.20
C LYS A 57 -6.13 25.15 -2.58
N GLU A 58 -5.88 23.85 -2.67
CA GLU A 58 -5.78 23.13 -3.94
C GLU A 58 -7.08 22.43 -4.33
N HIS A 59 -8.08 22.41 -3.44
CA HIS A 59 -9.40 21.79 -3.65
C HIS A 59 -9.33 20.43 -4.36
N PRO A 60 -8.58 19.46 -3.80
CA PRO A 60 -8.32 18.19 -4.48
C PRO A 60 -9.61 17.42 -4.74
N GLN A 61 -9.69 16.82 -5.93
CA GLN A 61 -10.85 16.04 -6.35
C GLN A 61 -11.22 14.99 -5.29
N TYR A 62 -12.53 14.86 -5.07
CA TYR A 62 -13.04 13.82 -4.17
C TYR A 62 -12.67 12.45 -4.69
N TRP A 63 -12.11 11.65 -3.78
CA TRP A 63 -11.80 10.27 -4.02
C TRP A 63 -13.09 9.48 -4.22
N GLN A 64 -13.04 8.55 -5.17
CA GLN A 64 -14.06 7.56 -5.39
C GLN A 64 -13.41 6.18 -5.39
N PRO A 65 -14.10 5.15 -4.86
CA PRO A 65 -13.61 3.80 -4.96
C PRO A 65 -13.47 3.41 -6.43
N LYS A 66 -12.42 2.65 -6.72
CA LYS A 66 -12.30 1.96 -8.01
C LYS A 66 -13.47 0.99 -8.17
N GLN A 67 -13.82 0.65 -9.40
CA GLN A 67 -14.82 -0.38 -9.66
C GLN A 67 -14.42 -1.70 -8.99
N GLU A 68 -15.41 -2.45 -8.49
CA GLU A 68 -15.17 -3.71 -7.77
C GLU A 68 -14.27 -4.67 -8.56
N ALA A 69 -14.53 -4.84 -9.86
CA ALA A 69 -13.70 -5.67 -10.75
C ALA A 69 -12.22 -5.22 -10.77
N GLN A 70 -11.95 -3.91 -10.76
CA GLN A 70 -10.59 -3.38 -10.72
C GLN A 70 -9.94 -3.63 -9.35
N GLN A 71 -10.68 -3.48 -8.27
CA GLN A 71 -10.17 -3.76 -6.92
C GLN A 71 -9.79 -5.25 -6.77
N ILE A 72 -10.65 -6.14 -7.26
CA ILE A 72 -10.40 -7.60 -7.28
C ILE A 72 -9.16 -7.91 -8.11
N LEU A 73 -9.05 -7.33 -9.30
CA LEU A 73 -7.88 -7.55 -10.17
C LEU A 73 -6.57 -7.10 -9.50
N GLU A 74 -6.55 -5.90 -8.90
CA GLU A 74 -5.37 -5.40 -8.19
C GLU A 74 -5.00 -6.28 -6.99
N MET A 75 -5.99 -6.81 -6.27
CA MET A 75 -5.77 -7.76 -5.18
C MET A 75 -5.15 -9.06 -5.69
N LEU A 76 -5.66 -9.63 -6.80
CA LEU A 76 -5.14 -10.86 -7.39
C LEU A 76 -3.70 -10.68 -7.89
N ILE A 77 -3.40 -9.54 -8.52
CA ILE A 77 -2.04 -9.22 -8.97
C ILE A 77 -1.07 -9.18 -7.79
N ARG A 78 -1.42 -8.46 -6.71
CA ARG A 78 -0.59 -8.40 -5.49
C ARG A 78 -0.37 -9.76 -4.86
N GLN A 79 -1.40 -10.62 -4.86
CA GLN A 79 -1.29 -11.97 -4.34
C GLN A 79 -0.33 -12.81 -5.18
N LEU A 80 -0.39 -12.69 -6.50
CA LEU A 80 0.52 -13.38 -7.43
C LEU A 80 1.97 -12.90 -7.26
N GLU A 81 2.19 -11.60 -7.10
CA GLU A 81 3.50 -11.01 -6.79
C GLU A 81 4.06 -11.59 -5.48
N HIS A 82 3.24 -11.62 -4.43
CA HIS A 82 3.64 -12.15 -3.12
C HIS A 82 4.00 -13.65 -3.17
N ILE A 83 3.23 -14.47 -3.89
CA ILE A 83 3.55 -15.90 -4.08
C ILE A 83 4.87 -16.05 -4.86
N SER A 84 5.07 -15.23 -5.89
CA SER A 84 6.29 -15.24 -6.71
C SER A 84 7.53 -14.88 -5.88
N GLU A 85 7.44 -13.85 -5.03
CA GLU A 85 8.52 -13.45 -4.12
C GLU A 85 8.85 -14.56 -3.11
N ARG A 86 7.82 -15.17 -2.49
CA ARG A 86 8.00 -16.30 -1.55
C ARG A 86 8.66 -17.49 -2.24
N LEU A 87 8.23 -17.82 -3.45
CA LEU A 87 8.82 -18.90 -4.24
C LEU A 87 10.30 -18.63 -4.55
N ALA A 88 10.64 -17.41 -4.93
CA ALA A 88 12.03 -17.02 -5.19
C ALA A 88 12.90 -17.10 -3.92
N ALA A 89 12.36 -16.66 -2.78
CA ALA A 89 13.04 -16.75 -1.48
C ALA A 89 13.28 -18.20 -1.05
N GLU A 90 12.26 -19.07 -1.13
CA GLU A 90 12.37 -20.48 -0.75
C GLU A 90 13.28 -21.28 -1.72
N ARG A 91 13.28 -20.96 -3.02
CA ARG A 91 14.25 -21.53 -3.98
C ARG A 91 15.68 -21.16 -3.64
N SER A 92 15.92 -19.89 -3.27
CA SER A 92 17.24 -19.43 -2.83
C SER A 92 17.67 -20.15 -1.55
N ARG A 93 16.75 -20.28 -0.59
CA ARG A 93 16.97 -21.00 0.66
C ARG A 93 17.32 -22.47 0.44
N LEU A 94 16.67 -23.15 -0.51
CA LEU A 94 16.94 -24.57 -0.80
C LEU A 94 18.40 -24.85 -1.19
N GLN A 95 19.10 -23.86 -1.75
CA GLN A 95 20.50 -23.98 -2.16
C GLN A 95 21.47 -23.93 -0.97
N THR A 96 21.12 -23.19 0.09
CA THR A 96 22.01 -22.90 1.23
C THR A 96 21.62 -23.63 2.52
N VAL A 97 20.44 -24.26 2.54
CA VAL A 97 19.89 -24.88 3.75
C VAL A 97 20.59 -26.20 4.13
N HIS A 98 20.71 -26.47 5.44
CA HIS A 98 21.26 -27.71 5.97
C HIS A 98 20.47 -28.96 5.49
N PRO A 99 21.14 -30.09 5.18
CA PRO A 99 20.49 -31.30 4.63
C PRO A 99 19.27 -31.81 5.40
N ILE A 100 19.29 -31.72 6.74
CA ILE A 100 18.20 -32.20 7.62
C ILE A 100 16.85 -31.54 7.28
N ILE A 101 16.84 -30.26 6.91
CA ILE A 101 15.59 -29.51 6.63
C ILE A 101 15.36 -29.29 5.13
N ARG A 102 16.27 -29.77 4.27
CA ARG A 102 16.19 -29.60 2.81
C ARG A 102 14.90 -30.16 2.23
N GLU A 103 14.44 -31.32 2.71
CA GLU A 103 13.20 -31.94 2.23
C GLU A 103 11.96 -31.12 2.63
N HIS A 104 11.97 -30.49 3.80
CA HIS A 104 10.90 -29.61 4.23
C HIS A 104 10.82 -28.35 3.36
N VAL A 105 11.97 -27.71 3.06
CA VAL A 105 12.05 -26.55 2.17
C VAL A 105 11.63 -26.92 0.74
N ARG A 106 12.01 -28.11 0.25
CA ARG A 106 11.56 -28.61 -1.06
C ARG A 106 10.04 -28.71 -1.15
N LYS A 107 9.38 -29.25 -0.13
CA LYS A 107 7.91 -29.35 -0.07
C LYS A 107 7.26 -27.97 -0.08
N SER A 108 7.83 -27.00 0.63
CA SER A 108 7.38 -25.60 0.61
C SER A 108 7.45 -24.99 -0.80
N VAL A 109 8.54 -25.24 -1.55
CA VAL A 109 8.67 -24.78 -2.95
C VAL A 109 7.62 -25.41 -3.86
N GLU A 110 7.35 -26.72 -3.75
CA GLU A 110 6.34 -27.39 -4.57
C GLU A 110 4.92 -26.90 -4.24
N PHE A 111 4.61 -26.68 -2.96
CA PHE A 111 3.35 -26.08 -2.55
C PHE A 111 3.15 -24.69 -3.18
N LEU A 112 4.16 -23.82 -3.11
CA LEU A 112 4.09 -22.47 -3.68
C LEU A 112 3.98 -22.45 -5.21
N LYS A 113 4.51 -23.46 -5.91
CA LYS A 113 4.33 -23.61 -7.37
C LYS A 113 2.90 -23.99 -7.74
N GLN A 114 2.17 -24.69 -6.87
CA GLN A 114 0.77 -25.05 -7.12
C GLN A 114 -0.20 -23.89 -6.88
N GLU A 115 0.20 -22.93 -6.04
CA GLU A 115 -0.57 -21.69 -5.81
C GLU A 115 -0.31 -20.60 -6.87
N GLN A 116 0.69 -20.77 -7.73
CA GLN A 116 1.04 -19.84 -8.82
C GLN A 116 0.27 -20.18 -10.11
#